data_AF-A0A817CYU3-F1
#
_entry.id   AF-A0A817CYU3-F1
#
_cell.length_a   1.000
_cell.length_b   1.000
_cell.length_c   1.000
_cell.angle_alpha   90.00
_cell.angle_beta   90.00
_cell.angle_gamma   90.00
#
_symmetry.space_group_name_H-M   'P 1'
#
loop_
_entity.id
_entity.type
_entity.pdbx_description
1 polymer ?
#
loop_
_entity_poly.entity_id
_entity_poly.type
_entity_poly.pdbx_seq_one_letter_code
_entity_poly.pdbx_strand_id
1 'polypeptide(L)'
;MLGWSDIRWDSRWSSIHAIMVNYESIVVALKDLIDEDGHRSIDARGILSAIQEPVFIVIMFALNKLFGSIKILSDQLKGESIDYAESQQLITSVIEQIECDRNEKSYKTMYFNILNFAEKYDIDMNQKSKQKRPKIIPTRFKDTFLTSTIGHRTEIINEDDYRDIIYIIH
;
A
#
# COMPACT_ATOMS: atom_id res chain seq x y z
N MET A 1 -13.64 3.06 31.18
CA MET A 1 -13.61 3.35 29.73
C MET A 1 -12.14 3.31 29.32
N LEU A 2 -11.62 2.10 29.13
CA LEU A 2 -10.18 1.89 28.99
C LEU A 2 -9.76 2.27 27.57
N GLY A 3 -9.16 3.46 27.45
CA GLY A 3 -8.40 3.89 26.29
C GLY A 3 -7.15 3.03 26.14
N TRP A 4 -7.30 1.93 25.43
CA TRP A 4 -6.22 1.32 24.69
C TRP A 4 -6.33 1.92 23.29
N SER A 5 -5.23 2.48 22.78
CA SER A 5 -5.10 2.75 21.36
C SER A 5 -5.69 1.58 20.56
N ASP A 6 -6.81 1.83 19.86
CA ASP A 6 -7.34 0.90 18.84
C ASP A 6 -6.14 0.36 18.06
N ILE A 7 -5.97 -0.95 18.13
CA ILE A 7 -4.72 -1.64 17.82
C ILE A 7 -4.21 -1.11 16.48
N ARG A 8 -3.01 -0.52 16.47
CA ARG A 8 -2.50 0.30 15.34
C ARG A 8 -2.76 -0.31 13.97
N TRP A 9 -2.71 -1.63 13.82
CA TRP A 9 -2.94 -2.35 12.58
C TRP A 9 -4.42 -2.38 12.13
N ASP A 10 -5.36 -2.46 13.07
CA ASP A 10 -6.83 -2.43 12.87
C ASP A 10 -7.26 -1.10 12.22
N SER A 11 -6.85 0.02 12.83
CA SER A 11 -7.08 1.37 12.28
C SER A 11 -6.44 1.56 10.90
N ARG A 12 -5.29 0.95 10.64
CA ARG A 12 -4.60 1.02 9.34
C ARG A 12 -5.34 0.24 8.27
N TRP A 13 -5.80 -0.97 8.57
CA TRP A 13 -6.65 -1.72 7.67
C TRP A 13 -7.91 -0.93 7.32
N SER A 14 -8.64 -0.42 8.32
CA SER A 14 -9.86 0.36 8.10
C SER A 14 -9.62 1.58 7.22
N SER A 15 -8.49 2.26 7.40
CA SER A 15 -8.13 3.43 6.59
C SER A 15 -7.85 3.05 5.12
N ILE A 16 -7.07 1.99 4.88
CA ILE A 16 -6.77 1.49 3.53
C ILE A 16 -8.06 1.00 2.86
N HIS A 17 -8.85 0.21 3.59
CA HIS A 17 -10.11 -0.33 3.10
C HIS A 17 -11.10 0.79 2.75
N ALA A 18 -11.19 1.83 3.58
CA ALA A 18 -12.03 2.99 3.31
C ALA A 18 -11.59 3.74 2.03
N ILE A 19 -10.28 3.87 1.79
CA ILE A 19 -9.78 4.44 0.52
C ILE A 19 -10.20 3.57 -0.66
N MET A 20 -10.05 2.25 -0.56
CA MET A 20 -10.41 1.32 -1.65
C MET A 20 -11.90 1.39 -1.99
N VAL A 21 -12.77 1.37 -0.97
CA VAL A 21 -14.23 1.38 -1.16
C VAL A 21 -14.72 2.74 -1.68
N ASN A 22 -14.11 3.84 -1.23
CA ASN A 22 -14.53 5.19 -1.60
C ASN A 22 -13.66 5.82 -2.70
N TYR A 23 -12.85 5.03 -3.40
CA TYR A 23 -11.85 5.54 -4.34
C TYR A 23 -12.46 6.47 -5.40
N GLU A 24 -13.58 6.05 -5.99
CA GLU A 24 -14.31 6.83 -7.01
C GLU A 24 -14.73 8.19 -6.46
N SER A 25 -15.38 8.20 -5.29
CA SER A 25 -15.82 9.43 -4.62
C SER A 25 -14.64 10.35 -4.25
N ILE A 26 -13.51 9.77 -3.85
CA ILE A 26 -12.28 10.53 -3.56
C ILE A 26 -11.76 11.18 -4.85
N VAL A 27 -11.70 10.44 -5.97
CA VAL A 27 -11.24 10.98 -7.24
C VAL A 27 -12.14 12.12 -7.74
N VAL A 28 -13.47 11.95 -7.66
CA VAL A 28 -14.44 13.00 -8.03
C VAL A 28 -14.25 14.24 -7.17
N ALA A 29 -14.23 14.09 -5.84
CA ALA A 29 -14.06 15.21 -4.93
C ALA A 29 -12.72 15.95 -5.15
N LEU A 30 -11.64 15.22 -5.46
CA LEU A 30 -10.36 15.84 -5.78
C LEU A 30 -10.41 16.61 -7.10
N LYS A 31 -11.09 16.09 -8.14
CA LYS A 31 -11.27 16.81 -9.42
C LYS A 31 -12.09 18.10 -9.23
N ASP A 32 -13.18 18.03 -8.47
CA ASP A 32 -14.00 19.21 -8.17
C ASP A 32 -13.17 20.30 -7.46
N LEU A 33 -12.37 19.92 -6.46
CA LEU A 33 -11.47 20.84 -5.76
C LEU A 33 -10.35 21.42 -6.63
N ILE A 34 -9.98 20.72 -7.70
CA ILE A 34 -8.98 21.21 -8.66
C ILE A 34 -9.57 22.34 -9.50
N ASP A 35 -10.84 22.22 -9.86
CA ASP A 35 -11.58 23.16 -10.72
C ASP A 35 -11.99 24.45 -9.99
N GLU A 36 -12.10 24.42 -8.65
CA GLU A 36 -12.46 25.59 -7.82
C GLU A 36 -11.37 26.69 -7.74
N ASP A 37 -10.20 26.51 -8.37
CA ASP A 37 -9.04 27.42 -8.42
C ASP A 37 -8.65 28.09 -7.07
N GLY A 38 -7.60 27.58 -6.42
CA GLY A 38 -7.05 28.14 -5.19
C GLY A 38 -5.93 27.29 -4.58
N HIS A 39 -5.50 27.61 -3.35
CA HIS A 39 -4.48 26.82 -2.66
C HIS A 39 -4.85 25.33 -2.52
N ARG A 40 -6.14 25.05 -2.33
CA ARG A 40 -6.68 23.68 -2.25
C ARG A 40 -6.57 22.91 -3.57
N SER A 41 -6.58 23.60 -4.72
CA SER A 41 -6.38 22.98 -6.04
C SER A 41 -4.98 22.38 -6.18
N ILE A 42 -3.96 23.04 -5.64
CA ILE A 42 -2.57 22.54 -5.68
C ILE A 42 -2.45 21.24 -4.87
N ASP A 43 -2.98 21.25 -3.64
CA ASP A 43 -2.95 20.07 -2.77
C ASP A 43 -3.76 18.92 -3.36
N ALA A 44 -4.95 19.22 -3.91
CA ALA A 44 -5.80 18.22 -4.57
C ALA A 44 -5.12 17.59 -5.79
N ARG A 45 -4.42 18.36 -6.63
CA ARG A 45 -3.60 17.81 -7.73
C ARG A 45 -2.49 16.89 -7.21
N GLY A 46 -1.82 17.30 -6.13
CA GLY A 46 -0.76 16.52 -5.51
C GLY A 46 -1.27 15.18 -4.98
N ILE A 47 -2.39 15.19 -4.27
CA ILE A 47 -3.03 13.99 -3.73
C ILE A 47 -3.54 13.10 -4.86
N LEU A 48 -4.26 13.66 -5.85
CA LEU A 48 -4.78 12.92 -7.00
C LEU A 48 -3.63 12.22 -7.75
N SER A 49 -2.55 12.94 -8.03
CA SER A 49 -1.37 12.36 -8.66
C SER A 49 -0.75 11.25 -7.82
N ALA A 50 -0.76 11.35 -6.49
CA ALA A 50 -0.18 10.34 -5.60
C ALA A 50 -1.03 9.07 -5.53
N ILE A 51 -2.36 9.19 -5.43
CA ILE A 51 -3.26 8.04 -5.35
C ILE A 51 -3.46 7.32 -6.69
N GLN A 52 -3.05 7.96 -7.79
CA GLN A 52 -3.00 7.36 -9.12
C GLN A 52 -1.59 6.83 -9.48
N GLU A 53 -0.59 6.96 -8.60
CA GLU A 53 0.72 6.32 -8.85
C GLU A 53 0.55 4.79 -8.81
N PRO A 54 1.04 4.05 -9.82
CA PRO A 54 0.94 2.58 -9.84
C PRO A 54 1.45 1.90 -8.56
N VAL A 55 2.56 2.43 -8.02
CA VAL A 55 3.15 1.96 -6.75
C VAL A 55 2.17 2.09 -5.59
N PHE A 56 1.43 3.19 -5.52
CA PHE A 56 0.43 3.39 -4.48
C PHE A 56 -0.67 2.34 -4.57
N ILE A 57 -1.18 2.06 -5.78
CA ILE A 57 -2.22 1.06 -6.01
C ILE A 57 -1.73 -0.34 -5.60
N VAL A 58 -0.53 -0.73 -6.05
CA VAL A 58 0.06 -2.03 -5.71
C VAL A 58 0.22 -2.20 -4.20
N ILE A 59 0.80 -1.19 -3.53
CA ILE A 59 0.98 -1.22 -2.07
C ILE A 59 -0.37 -1.22 -1.35
N MET A 60 -1.36 -0.45 -1.82
CA MET A 60 -2.70 -0.41 -1.24
C MET A 60 -3.34 -1.81 -1.25
N PHE A 61 -3.28 -2.52 -2.37
CA PHE A 61 -3.80 -3.89 -2.48
C PHE A 61 -3.04 -4.87 -1.58
N ALA A 62 -1.70 -4.82 -1.59
CA ALA A 62 -0.87 -5.70 -0.77
C ALA A 62 -1.13 -5.50 0.73
N LEU A 63 -1.17 -4.24 1.19
CA LEU A 63 -1.44 -3.91 2.59
C LEU A 63 -2.88 -4.22 2.98
N ASN A 64 -3.86 -4.01 2.10
CA ASN A 64 -5.25 -4.38 2.39
C ASN A 64 -5.39 -5.89 2.62
N LYS A 65 -4.71 -6.71 1.81
CA LYS A 65 -4.70 -8.17 1.97
C LYS A 65 -4.02 -8.58 3.28
N LEU A 66 -2.79 -8.10 3.53
CA LEU A 66 -2.02 -8.44 4.72
C LEU A 66 -2.74 -8.00 6.01
N PHE A 67 -3.13 -6.73 6.08
CA PHE A 67 -3.79 -6.22 7.27
C PHE A 67 -5.21 -6.77 7.44
N GLY A 68 -5.86 -7.24 6.37
CA GLY A 68 -7.15 -7.93 6.45
C GLY A 68 -7.05 -9.24 7.23
N SER A 69 -6.00 -10.04 6.99
CA SER A 69 -5.75 -11.26 7.77
C SER A 69 -5.45 -10.95 9.24
N ILE A 70 -4.68 -9.88 9.51
CA ILE A 70 -4.36 -9.43 10.87
C ILE A 70 -5.61 -8.88 11.58
N LYS A 71 -6.49 -8.19 10.86
CA LYS A 71 -7.77 -7.68 11.35
C LYS A 71 -8.66 -8.83 11.84
N ILE A 72 -8.84 -9.87 11.00
CA ILE A 72 -9.63 -11.05 11.35
C ILE A 72 -9.08 -11.74 12.59
N LEU A 73 -7.76 -11.96 12.63
CA LEU A 73 -7.06 -12.51 13.80
C LEU A 73 -7.36 -11.67 15.05
N SER A 74 -7.20 -10.35 14.95
CA SER A 74 -7.43 -9.46 16.08
C SER A 74 -8.88 -9.48 16.56
N ASP A 75 -9.85 -9.54 15.65
CA ASP A 75 -11.27 -9.52 16.01
C ASP A 75 -11.67 -10.82 16.70
N GLN A 76 -11.15 -11.95 16.23
CA GLN A 76 -11.41 -13.26 16.82
C GLN A 76 -10.73 -13.44 18.18
N LEU A 77 -9.48 -12.99 18.34
CA LEU A 77 -8.76 -13.03 19.63
C LEU A 77 -9.39 -12.11 20.69
N LYS A 78 -10.07 -11.03 20.27
CA LYS A 78 -10.83 -10.17 21.18
C LYS A 78 -12.17 -10.78 21.63
N GLY A 79 -12.59 -11.90 21.02
CA GLY A 79 -13.84 -12.57 21.37
C GLY A 79 -13.81 -13.14 22.79
N GLU A 80 -14.91 -12.98 23.54
CA GLU A 80 -14.99 -13.40 24.96
C GLU A 80 -15.00 -14.93 25.16
N SER A 81 -15.16 -15.69 24.07
CA SER A 81 -15.36 -17.15 24.11
C SER A 81 -14.16 -17.97 23.69
N ILE A 82 -13.05 -17.36 23.29
CA ILE A 82 -11.90 -18.09 22.74
C ILE A 82 -11.03 -18.66 23.86
N ASP A 83 -10.70 -19.95 23.78
CA ASP A 83 -9.76 -20.57 24.71
C ASP A 83 -8.31 -20.50 24.19
N TYR A 84 -7.36 -20.95 25.03
CA TYR A 84 -5.94 -20.91 24.68
C TYR A 84 -5.59 -21.81 23.49
N ALA A 85 -6.21 -22.98 23.37
CA ALA A 85 -5.93 -23.92 22.29
C ALA A 85 -6.46 -23.39 20.95
N GLU A 86 -7.68 -22.84 20.94
CA GLU A 86 -8.29 -22.18 19.79
C GLU A 86 -7.49 -20.94 19.36
N SER A 87 -7.02 -20.14 20.33
CA SER A 87 -6.17 -18.98 20.05
C SER A 87 -4.87 -19.39 19.36
N GLN A 88 -4.22 -20.46 19.82
CA GLN A 88 -3.00 -20.98 19.22
C GLN A 88 -3.26 -21.47 17.79
N GLN A 89 -4.31 -22.25 17.57
CA GLN A 89 -4.69 -22.72 16.24
C GLN A 89 -4.94 -21.56 15.28
N LEU A 90 -5.68 -20.55 15.73
CA LEU A 90 -6.00 -19.39 14.94
C LEU A 90 -4.73 -18.61 14.52
N ILE A 91 -3.81 -18.37 15.45
CA ILE A 91 -2.54 -17.70 15.14
C ILE A 91 -1.75 -18.50 14.09
N THR A 92 -1.64 -19.83 14.27
CA THR A 92 -0.94 -20.69 13.32
C THR A 92 -1.58 -20.66 11.93
N SER A 93 -2.92 -20.76 11.84
CA SER A 93 -3.62 -20.71 10.56
C SER A 93 -3.44 -19.37 9.83
N VAL A 94 -3.39 -18.25 10.56
CA VAL A 94 -3.15 -16.93 9.94
C VAL A 94 -1.71 -16.80 9.45
N ILE A 95 -0.73 -17.35 10.19
CA ILE A 95 0.67 -17.42 9.72
C ILE A 95 0.76 -18.24 8.43
N GLU A 96 0.18 -19.45 8.43
CA GLU A 96 0.15 -20.33 7.25
C GLU A 96 -0.53 -19.66 6.06
N GLN A 97 -1.62 -18.91 6.29
CA GLN A 97 -2.29 -18.15 5.23
C GLN A 97 -1.40 -17.04 4.66
N ILE A 98 -0.71 -16.27 5.51
CA ILE A 98 0.21 -15.21 5.07
C ILE A 98 1.39 -15.82 4.29
N GLU A 99 1.90 -16.97 4.70
CA GLU A 99 2.94 -17.71 3.96
C GLU A 99 2.42 -18.22 2.61
N CYS A 100 1.22 -18.81 2.58
CA CYS A 100 0.56 -19.21 1.34
C CYS A 100 0.28 -18.02 0.42
N ASP A 101 0.11 -16.82 0.95
CA ASP A 101 -0.08 -15.63 0.15
C ASP A 101 1.19 -15.20 -0.59
N ARG A 102 2.39 -15.63 -0.15
CA ARG A 102 3.70 -15.33 -0.77
C ARG A 102 4.06 -16.23 -1.94
N ASN A 103 3.07 -16.85 -2.59
CA ASN A 103 3.30 -17.68 -3.76
C ASN A 103 2.91 -16.97 -5.07
N GLU A 104 3.44 -17.49 -6.17
CA GLU A 104 3.23 -16.98 -7.52
C GLU A 104 1.74 -16.85 -7.90
N LYS A 105 0.94 -17.85 -7.53
CA LYS A 105 -0.49 -17.90 -7.87
C LYS A 105 -1.24 -16.79 -7.13
N SER A 106 -0.99 -16.64 -5.83
CA SER A 106 -1.56 -15.60 -4.98
C SER A 106 -1.17 -14.20 -5.46
N TYR A 107 0.08 -14.02 -5.89
CA TYR A 107 0.53 -12.77 -6.50
C TYR A 107 -0.22 -12.47 -7.80
N LYS A 108 -0.28 -13.42 -8.73
CA LYS A 108 -1.00 -13.25 -10.01
C LYS A 108 -2.47 -12.90 -9.84
N THR A 109 -3.16 -13.52 -8.89
CA THR A 109 -4.55 -13.16 -8.58
C THR A 109 -4.66 -11.73 -8.04
N MET A 110 -3.76 -11.31 -7.16
CA MET A 110 -3.73 -9.94 -6.66
C MET A 110 -3.43 -8.94 -7.78
N TYR A 111 -2.44 -9.23 -8.63
CA TYR A 111 -2.05 -8.37 -9.74
C TYR A 111 -3.15 -8.25 -10.78
N PHE A 112 -3.87 -9.34 -11.10
CA PHE A 112 -5.06 -9.28 -11.93
C PHE A 112 -6.14 -8.33 -11.37
N ASN A 113 -6.39 -8.36 -10.06
CA ASN A 113 -7.33 -7.42 -9.43
C ASN A 113 -6.83 -5.97 -9.47
N ILE A 114 -5.52 -5.76 -9.37
CA ILE A 114 -4.88 -4.45 -9.54
C ILE A 114 -5.10 -3.93 -10.97
N LEU A 115 -4.90 -4.78 -11.99
CA LEU A 115 -5.14 -4.39 -13.39
C LEU A 115 -6.60 -4.02 -13.65
N ASN A 116 -7.55 -4.81 -13.15
CA ASN A 116 -8.98 -4.49 -13.27
C ASN A 116 -9.34 -3.17 -12.57
N PHE A 117 -8.73 -2.91 -11.42
CA PHE A 117 -8.91 -1.65 -10.69
C PHE A 117 -8.34 -0.47 -11.47
N ALA A 118 -7.13 -0.64 -12.01
CA ALA A 118 -6.47 0.39 -12.81
C ALA A 118 -7.27 0.70 -14.09
N GLU A 119 -7.77 -0.31 -14.78
CA GLU A 119 -8.63 -0.15 -15.96
C GLU A 119 -9.93 0.60 -15.59
N LYS A 120 -10.58 0.23 -14.47
CA LYS A 120 -11.81 0.90 -14.01
C LYS A 120 -11.62 2.41 -13.81
N TYR A 121 -10.46 2.83 -13.32
CA TYR A 121 -10.19 4.23 -12.97
C TYR A 121 -9.22 4.94 -13.91
N ASP A 122 -8.95 4.37 -15.09
CA ASP A 122 -8.07 4.93 -16.12
C ASP A 122 -6.65 5.26 -15.60
N ILE A 123 -6.06 4.31 -14.87
CA ILE A 123 -4.72 4.41 -14.30
C ILE A 123 -3.72 3.68 -15.19
N ASP A 124 -2.73 4.40 -15.71
CA ASP A 124 -1.63 3.80 -16.48
C ASP A 124 -0.63 3.08 -15.56
N MET A 125 -0.75 1.76 -15.48
CA MET A 125 0.17 0.91 -14.72
C MET A 125 1.59 0.86 -15.29
N ASN A 126 1.77 1.25 -16.55
CA ASN A 126 3.07 1.35 -17.23
C ASN A 126 3.66 2.75 -17.17
N GLN A 127 3.04 3.67 -16.42
CA GLN A 127 3.53 5.03 -16.28
C GLN A 127 4.93 5.00 -15.68
N LYS A 128 5.93 5.35 -16.50
CA LYS A 128 7.30 5.56 -16.00
C LYS A 128 7.23 6.57 -14.86
N SER A 129 7.73 6.20 -13.69
CA SER A 129 7.80 7.12 -12.56
C SER A 129 8.46 8.41 -13.06
N LYS A 130 7.78 9.56 -12.90
CA LYS A 130 8.33 10.84 -13.35
C LYS A 130 9.69 10.98 -12.68
N GLN A 131 10.77 10.96 -13.47
CA GLN A 131 12.13 11.08 -12.95
C GLN A 131 12.18 12.34 -12.08
N LYS A 132 12.26 12.16 -10.75
CA LYS A 132 12.48 13.28 -9.85
C LYS A 132 13.86 13.84 -10.20
N ARG A 133 13.96 15.18 -10.24
CA ARG A 133 15.18 15.91 -10.63
C ARG A 133 16.43 15.16 -10.14
N PRO A 134 17.43 14.91 -11.01
CA PRO A 134 18.63 14.18 -10.64
C PRO A 134 19.24 14.85 -9.40
N LYS A 135 19.58 14.04 -8.40
CA LYS A 135 20.21 14.55 -7.18
C LYS A 135 21.54 15.17 -7.59
N ILE A 136 21.65 16.49 -7.47
CA ILE A 136 22.93 17.18 -7.62
C ILE A 136 23.70 16.87 -6.34
N ILE A 137 24.71 16.01 -6.44
CA ILE A 137 25.64 15.77 -5.33
C ILE A 137 26.45 17.06 -5.17
N PRO A 138 26.39 17.74 -4.01
CA PRO A 138 27.22 18.91 -3.75
C PRO A 138 28.69 18.54 -3.98
N THR A 139 29.44 19.39 -4.67
CA THR A 139 30.85 19.14 -5.06
C THR A 139 31.74 18.71 -3.89
N ARG A 140 31.44 19.16 -2.66
CA ARG A 140 32.14 18.78 -1.43
C ARG A 140 32.03 17.31 -1.01
N PHE A 141 31.11 16.54 -1.61
CA PHE A 141 30.87 15.13 -1.27
C PHE A 141 31.30 14.16 -2.40
N LYS A 142 32.04 14.64 -3.40
CA LYS A 142 32.48 13.80 -4.53
C LYS A 142 33.47 12.70 -4.13
N ASP A 143 34.26 12.93 -3.09
CA ASP A 143 35.32 12.00 -2.62
C ASP A 143 34.94 11.28 -1.31
N THR A 144 33.68 11.38 -0.88
CA THR A 144 33.18 10.70 0.31
C THR A 144 32.42 9.44 -0.05
N PHE A 145 32.74 8.33 0.62
CA PHE A 145 31.97 7.09 0.50
C PHE A 145 30.59 7.27 1.18
N LEU A 146 29.55 7.44 0.37
CA LEU A 146 28.17 7.47 0.84
C LEU A 146 27.68 6.03 1.02
N THR A 147 27.57 5.58 2.26
CA THR A 147 27.04 4.24 2.61
C THR A 147 25.51 4.22 2.77
N SER A 148 24.86 5.39 2.76
CA SER A 148 23.42 5.51 2.96
C SER A 148 22.66 5.51 1.64
N THR A 149 21.83 4.49 1.44
CA THR A 149 20.88 4.34 0.33
C THR A 149 19.53 5.02 0.59
N ILE A 150 19.44 5.88 1.62
CA ILE A 150 18.18 6.54 1.98
C ILE A 150 17.71 7.42 0.82
N GLY A 151 16.61 7.00 0.20
CA GLY A 151 15.98 7.69 -0.93
C GLY A 151 16.59 7.39 -2.30
N HIS A 152 17.32 6.29 -2.48
CA HIS A 152 17.44 5.64 -3.79
C HIS A 152 16.15 4.85 -4.03
N ARG A 153 15.35 5.24 -5.03
CA ARG A 153 14.14 4.51 -5.41
C ARG A 153 14.47 3.71 -6.66
N THR A 154 14.29 2.39 -6.59
CA THR A 154 14.42 1.50 -7.74
C THR A 154 13.44 1.94 -8.83
N GLU A 155 13.90 2.01 -10.07
CA GLU A 155 13.00 2.24 -11.20
C GLU A 155 12.11 1.03 -11.36
N ILE A 156 10.79 1.26 -11.43
CA ILE A 156 9.79 0.21 -11.63
C ILE A 156 9.45 0.20 -13.11
N ILE A 157 9.80 -0.89 -13.77
CA ILE A 157 9.75 -1.08 -15.22
C ILE A 157 8.74 -2.18 -15.55
N ASN A 158 8.59 -3.21 -14.72
CA ASN A 158 7.77 -4.37 -15.01
C ASN A 158 6.97 -4.88 -13.78
N GLU A 159 6.16 -5.91 -14.01
CA GLU A 159 5.39 -6.61 -12.96
C GLU A 159 6.29 -7.23 -11.88
N ASP A 160 7.45 -7.75 -12.26
CA ASP A 160 8.37 -8.40 -11.32
C ASP A 160 8.97 -7.40 -10.32
N ASP A 161 9.18 -6.15 -10.72
CA ASP A 161 9.65 -5.09 -9.83
C ASP A 161 8.63 -4.80 -8.71
N TYR A 162 7.33 -4.89 -9.01
CA TYR A 162 6.29 -4.77 -7.99
C TYR A 162 6.28 -5.96 -7.03
N ARG A 163 6.56 -7.16 -7.55
CA ARG A 163 6.67 -8.37 -6.72
C ARG A 163 7.80 -8.24 -5.72
N ASP A 164 8.96 -7.74 -6.14
CA ASP A 164 10.13 -7.53 -5.28
C ASP A 164 9.88 -6.48 -4.19
N ILE A 165 9.04 -5.47 -4.47
CA ILE A 165 8.61 -4.48 -3.48
C ILE A 165 7.72 -5.13 -2.40
N ILE A 166 6.86 -6.06 -2.78
CA ILE A 166 5.89 -6.70 -1.88
C ILE A 166 6.53 -7.82 -1.07
N TYR A 167 7.37 -8.64 -1.71
CA TYR A 167 8.01 -9.79 -1.08
C TYR A 167 9.51 -9.56 -1.03
N ILE A 168 10.03 -9.20 0.14
CA ILE A 168 11.48 -9.16 0.38
C ILE A 168 11.98 -10.61 0.34
N ILE A 169 12.62 -11.00 -0.76
CA ILE A 169 13.34 -12.26 -0.89
C ILE A 169 14.67 -12.06 -0.14
N HIS A 170 14.86 -12.75 0.98
CA HIS A 170 16.14 -12.86 1.66
C HIS A 170 16.96 -14.01 1.07
#